data_AF-T1AJG2-F1
#
_entry.id   AF-T1AJG2-F1
#
_cell.length_a   1.000
_cell.length_b   1.000
_cell.length_c   1.000
_cell.angle_alpha   90.00
_cell.angle_beta   90.00
_cell.angle_gamma   90.00
#
_symmetry.space_group_name_H-M   'P 1'
#
loop_
_entity.id
_entity.type
_entity.pdbx_description
1 polymer ?
#
loop_
_entity_poly.entity_id
_entity_poly.type
_entity_poly.pdbx_seq_one_letter_code
_entity_poly.pdbx_strand_id
1 'polypeptide(L)'
;MLEKRHEQMKTEYSVRPVLFKNVERIEAFLFMYFIAMIIQALIERDIRINMEKRDVASIPIYPEERECSYPTSYRILSKFDNIVLNHVLIGGKEIKVIRAELTEIQKQIL
;
A
#
# COMPACT_ATOMS: atom_id res chain seq x y z
N MET A 1 -10.24 -3.23 -16.06
CA MET A 1 -8.98 -3.57 -15.34
C MET A 1 -7.77 -2.77 -15.86
N LEU A 2 -7.55 -2.69 -17.18
CA LEU A 2 -6.41 -1.95 -17.74
C LEU A 2 -6.49 -0.44 -17.49
N GLU A 3 -7.65 0.17 -17.70
CA GLU A 3 -7.85 1.62 -17.49
C GLU A 3 -7.54 2.06 -16.05
N LYS A 4 -7.92 1.25 -15.05
CA LYS A 4 -7.64 1.56 -13.65
C LYS A 4 -6.15 1.52 -13.34
N ARG A 5 -5.37 0.64 -13.99
CA ARG A 5 -3.92 0.62 -13.85
C ARG A 5 -3.27 1.85 -14.51
N HIS A 6 -3.76 2.27 -15.66
CA HIS A 6 -3.31 3.51 -16.31
C HIS A 6 -3.59 4.75 -15.45
N GLU A 7 -4.74 4.80 -14.77
CA GLU A 7 -5.06 5.85 -13.79
C GLU A 7 -4.09 5.81 -12.60
N GLN A 8 -3.88 4.66 -11.97
CA GLN A 8 -2.97 4.50 -10.83
C GLN A 8 -1.53 4.90 -11.18
N MET A 9 -1.06 4.57 -12.38
CA MET A 9 0.27 4.96 -12.86
C MET A 9 0.47 6.48 -12.85
N LYS A 10 -0.57 7.25 -13.20
CA LYS A 10 -0.49 8.72 -13.21
C LYS A 10 -0.67 9.32 -11.82
N THR A 11 -1.61 8.80 -11.05
CA THR A 11 -2.02 9.40 -9.77
C THR A 11 -1.16 8.90 -8.62
N GLU A 12 -1.19 7.60 -8.37
CA GLU A 12 -0.59 6.97 -7.19
C GLU A 12 0.93 6.86 -7.33
N TYR A 13 1.39 6.37 -8.49
CA TYR A 13 2.82 6.26 -8.78
C TYR A 13 3.45 7.58 -9.19
N SER A 14 2.62 8.59 -9.49
CA SER A 14 3.07 9.90 -9.97
C SER A 14 4.12 9.78 -11.08
N VAL A 15 3.96 8.81 -11.98
CA VAL A 15 4.89 8.63 -13.10
C VAL A 15 4.85 9.89 -13.96
N ARG A 16 5.98 10.57 -14.03
CA ARG A 16 6.16 11.81 -14.78
C ARG A 16 7.24 11.61 -15.83
N PRO A 17 7.25 12.42 -16.90
CA PRO A 17 8.39 12.47 -17.80
C PRO A 17 9.67 12.74 -17.01
N VAL A 18 10.60 11.79 -17.03
CA VAL A 18 11.92 11.94 -16.41
C VAL A 18 12.95 11.99 -17.52
N LEU A 19 13.87 12.95 -17.45
CA LEU A 19 14.91 13.12 -18.45
C LEU A 19 16.03 12.11 -18.21
N PHE A 20 15.82 10.88 -18.64
CA PHE A 20 16.86 9.87 -18.67
C PHE A 20 17.72 10.07 -19.92
N LYS A 21 19.03 10.17 -19.74
CA LYS A 21 20.01 10.38 -20.83
C LYS A 21 20.08 9.23 -21.85
N ASN A 22 19.43 8.10 -21.55
CA ASN A 22 19.50 6.86 -22.30
C ASN A 22 18.13 6.16 -22.29
N VAL A 23 17.69 5.66 -23.44
CA VAL A 23 16.46 4.88 -23.65
C VAL A 23 16.41 3.64 -22.75
N GLU A 24 17.50 2.88 -22.61
CA GLU A 24 17.51 1.68 -21.77
C GLU A 24 17.16 1.98 -20.30
N ARG A 25 17.49 3.19 -19.81
CA ARG A 25 17.10 3.63 -18.47
C ARG A 25 15.61 3.93 -18.36
N ILE A 26 14.99 4.42 -19.43
CA ILE A 26 13.54 4.64 -19.49
C ILE A 26 12.83 3.29 -19.42
N GLU A 27 13.28 2.31 -20.22
CA GLU A 27 12.71 0.97 -20.24
C GLU A 27 12.85 0.26 -18.89
N ALA A 28 14.03 0.30 -18.29
CA ALA A 28 14.27 -0.27 -16.96
C ALA A 28 13.38 0.39 -15.89
N PHE A 29 13.16 1.71 -15.98
CA PHE A 29 12.30 2.44 -15.04
C PHE A 29 10.81 2.06 -15.20
N LEU A 30 10.33 1.95 -16.44
CA LEU A 30 8.96 1.48 -16.72
C LEU A 30 8.76 0.03 -16.26
N PHE A 31 9.77 -0.83 -16.45
CA PHE A 31 9.75 -2.20 -15.96
C PHE A 31 9.65 -2.27 -14.43
N MET A 32 10.33 -1.38 -13.71
CA MET A 32 10.22 -1.29 -12.25
C MET A 32 8.78 -0.95 -11.81
N TYR A 33 8.12 -0.01 -12.50
CA TYR A 33 6.70 0.28 -12.24
C TYR A 33 5.79 -0.89 -12.56
N PHE A 34 6.09 -1.65 -13.61
CA PHE A 34 5.33 -2.85 -13.93
C PHE A 34 5.42 -3.89 -12.81
N ILE A 35 6.60 -4.12 -12.24
CA ILE A 35 6.77 -4.98 -11.07
C ILE A 35 5.97 -4.45 -9.87
N ALA A 36 6.05 -3.15 -9.59
CA ALA A 36 5.30 -2.54 -8.50
C ALA A 36 3.78 -2.73 -8.67
N MET A 37 3.26 -2.58 -9.90
CA MET A 37 1.85 -2.83 -10.22
C MET A 37 1.45 -4.30 -10.02
N ILE A 38 2.35 -5.25 -10.31
CA ILE A 38 2.09 -6.68 -10.03
C ILE A 38 1.98 -6.90 -8.53
N ILE A 39 2.90 -6.35 -7.74
CA ILE A 39 2.88 -6.47 -6.28
C ILE A 39 1.58 -5.90 -5.72
N GLN A 40 1.18 -4.70 -6.16
CA GLN A 40 -0.10 -4.12 -5.76
C GLN A 40 -1.30 -4.98 -6.16
N ALA A 41 -1.31 -5.55 -7.37
CA ALA A 41 -2.39 -6.44 -7.79
C ALA A 41 -2.47 -7.70 -6.93
N LEU A 42 -1.33 -8.23 -6.47
CA LEU A 42 -1.28 -9.38 -5.57
C LEU A 42 -1.83 -9.03 -4.18
N ILE A 43 -1.45 -7.88 -3.61
CA ILE A 43 -1.97 -7.41 -2.32
C ILE A 43 -3.49 -7.23 -2.38
N GLU A 44 -3.99 -6.51 -3.39
CA GLU A 44 -5.44 -6.31 -3.55
C GLU A 44 -6.19 -7.63 -3.75
N ARG A 45 -5.61 -8.56 -4.51
CA ARG A 45 -6.20 -9.88 -4.73
C ARG A 45 -6.29 -10.66 -3.43
N ASP A 46 -5.22 -10.67 -2.64
CA ASP A 46 -5.19 -11.39 -1.37
C ASP A 46 -6.24 -10.84 -0.39
N ILE A 47 -6.37 -9.52 -0.29
CA ILE A 47 -7.40 -8.89 0.53
C ILE A 47 -8.80 -9.23 0.03
N ARG A 48 -9.08 -9.16 -1.28
CA ARG A 48 -10.39 -9.53 -1.83
C ARG A 48 -10.73 -11.01 -1.58
N ILE A 49 -9.76 -11.91 -1.69
CA ILE A 49 -9.95 -13.34 -1.36
C ILE A 49 -10.28 -13.51 0.13
N ASN A 50 -9.60 -12.79 1.01
CA ASN A 50 -9.87 -12.85 2.45
C ASN A 50 -11.22 -12.23 2.82
N MET A 51 -11.61 -11.14 2.16
CA MET A 51 -12.94 -10.54 2.29
C MET A 51 -14.05 -11.54 1.91
N GLU A 52 -13.91 -12.22 0.76
CA GLU A 52 -14.85 -13.24 0.32
C GLU A 52 -14.93 -14.42 1.30
N LYS A 53 -13.77 -14.91 1.78
CA LYS A 53 -13.71 -15.99 2.80
C LYS A 53 -14.37 -15.63 4.13
N ARG A 54 -14.35 -14.36 4.51
CA ARG A 54 -14.89 -13.85 5.79
C ARG A 54 -16.32 -13.28 5.63
N ASP A 55 -16.93 -13.40 4.45
CA ASP A 55 -18.24 -12.80 4.10
C ASP A 55 -18.31 -11.28 4.36
N VAL A 56 -17.21 -10.58 4.06
CA VAL A 56 -17.08 -9.12 4.23
C VAL A 56 -17.27 -8.45 2.88
N ALA A 57 -18.40 -7.77 2.69
CA ALA A 57 -18.72 -7.09 1.42
C ALA A 57 -17.93 -5.78 1.20
N SER A 58 -17.49 -5.13 2.27
CA SER A 58 -16.74 -3.88 2.22
C SER A 58 -15.92 -3.67 3.49
N ILE A 59 -14.89 -2.84 3.37
CA ILE A 59 -14.05 -2.42 4.50
C ILE A 59 -13.99 -0.88 4.61
N PRO A 60 -13.97 -0.29 5.81
CA PRO A 60 -14.04 1.16 6.05
C PRO A 60 -12.68 1.86 5.84
N ILE A 61 -12.15 1.78 4.61
CA ILE A 61 -10.78 2.24 4.30
C ILE A 61 -10.67 3.61 3.64
N TYR A 62 -11.78 4.19 3.19
CA TYR A 62 -11.75 5.55 2.63
C TYR A 62 -11.66 6.62 3.74
N PRO A 63 -11.42 7.91 3.38
CA PRO A 63 -11.57 9.01 4.33
C PRO A 63 -12.92 8.94 5.04
N GLU A 64 -12.96 9.37 6.30
CA GLU A 64 -14.15 9.30 7.16
C GLU A 64 -14.70 7.87 7.35
N GLU A 65 -13.82 6.86 7.29
CA GLU A 65 -14.16 5.44 7.49
C GLU A 65 -15.25 4.93 6.53
N ARG A 66 -15.33 5.54 5.35
CA ARG A 66 -16.29 5.11 4.33
C ARG A 66 -15.96 3.71 3.80
N GLU A 67 -17.03 2.95 3.57
CA GLU A 67 -16.99 1.59 3.05
C GLU A 67 -16.42 1.50 1.63
N CYS A 68 -15.63 0.46 1.39
CA CYS A 68 -15.01 0.16 0.11
C CYS A 68 -15.10 -1.33 -0.21
N SER A 69 -15.83 -1.69 -1.28
CA SER A 69 -15.92 -3.09 -1.74
C SER A 69 -14.75 -3.55 -2.60
N TYR A 70 -14.03 -2.61 -3.21
CA TYR A 70 -12.88 -2.89 -4.08
C TYR A 70 -11.67 -2.09 -3.60
N PRO A 71 -11.04 -2.51 -2.50
CA PRO A 71 -9.92 -1.77 -1.92
C PRO A 71 -8.71 -1.80 -2.86
N THR A 72 -8.08 -0.64 -3.06
CA THR A 72 -6.82 -0.53 -3.80
C THR A 72 -5.64 -0.63 -2.85
N SER A 73 -4.50 -1.13 -3.34
CA SER A 73 -3.29 -1.30 -2.51
C SER A 73 -2.86 -0.01 -1.83
N TYR A 74 -2.96 1.12 -2.53
CA TYR A 74 -2.62 2.42 -1.96
C TYR A 74 -3.50 2.74 -0.73
N ARG A 75 -4.82 2.54 -0.82
CA ARG A 75 -5.74 2.81 0.29
C ARG A 75 -5.53 1.87 1.46
N ILE A 76 -5.28 0.60 1.17
CA ILE A 76 -4.93 -0.42 2.17
C ILE A 76 -3.68 0.02 2.94
N LEU A 77 -2.58 0.31 2.22
CA LEU A 77 -1.31 0.68 2.84
C LEU A 77 -1.41 2.00 3.60
N SER A 78 -2.19 2.97 3.10
CA SER A 78 -2.37 4.28 3.77
C SER A 78 -2.94 4.19 5.18
N LYS A 79 -3.67 3.10 5.50
CA LYS A 79 -4.15 2.87 6.88
C LYS A 79 -3.04 2.50 7.86
N PHE A 80 -1.86 2.12 7.37
CA PHE A 80 -0.70 1.74 8.17
C PHE A 80 0.37 2.85 8.24
N ASP A 81 0.18 3.99 7.54
CA ASP A 81 1.15 5.09 7.47
C ASP A 81 1.55 5.66 8.85
N ASN A 82 0.65 5.58 9.83
CA ASN A 82 0.85 6.11 11.17
C ASN A 82 1.36 5.06 12.18
N ILE A 83 1.73 3.86 11.74
CA ILE A 83 2.30 2.84 12.62
C ILE A 83 3.77 3.14 12.86
N VAL A 84 4.13 3.36 14.12
CA VAL A 84 5.49 3.72 14.52
C VAL A 84 6.04 2.69 15.50
N LEU A 85 7.32 2.36 15.31
CA LEU A 85 8.12 1.57 16.24
C LEU A 85 9.13 2.49 16.91
N ASN A 86 8.97 2.75 18.20
CA ASN A 86 9.86 3.64 18.94
C ASN A 86 10.91 2.83 19.69
N HIS A 87 12.18 3.18 19.51
CA HIS A 87 13.30 2.57 20.22
C HIS A 87 13.82 3.55 21.28
N VAL A 88 13.90 3.08 22.52
CA VAL A 88 14.44 3.87 23.64
C VAL A 88 15.87 3.40 23.90
N LEU A 89 16.81 4.33 23.74
CA LEU A 89 18.24 4.10 23.90
C LEU A 89 18.75 4.86 25.13
N ILE A 90 19.53 4.20 26.00
CA ILE A 90 20.30 4.87 27.06
C ILE A 90 21.77 4.47 26.90
N GLY A 91 22.65 5.47 26.77
CA GLY A 91 24.08 5.22 26.54
C GLY A 91 24.38 4.40 25.28
N GLY A 92 23.54 4.53 24.24
CA GLY A 92 23.65 3.76 22.99
C GLY A 92 23.16 2.31 23.06
N LYS A 93 22.67 1.85 24.22
CA LYS A 93 22.05 0.52 24.37
C LYS A 93 20.53 0.64 24.31
N GLU A 94 19.91 -0.22 23.52
CA GLU A 94 18.45 -0.36 23.49
C GLU A 94 17.96 -0.96 24.79
N ILE A 95 17.13 -0.18 25.49
CA ILE A 95 16.54 -0.59 26.77
C ILE A 95 15.07 -0.97 26.63
N LYS A 96 14.39 -0.46 25.59
CA LYS A 96 12.97 -0.71 25.37
C LYS A 96 12.58 -0.43 23.93
N VAL A 97 11.69 -1.26 23.40
CA VAL A 97 10.98 -1.02 22.14
C VAL A 97 9.50 -0.82 22.46
N ILE A 98 8.92 0.28 21.99
CA ILE A 98 7.50 0.60 22.14
C ILE A 98 6.85 0.44 20.77
N ARG A 99 5.91 -0.50 20.66
CA ARG A 99 5.17 -0.80 19.44
C ARG A 99 3.85 -0.05 19.44
N ALA A 100 3.46 0.52 18.31
CA ALA A 100 2.10 1.04 18.15
C ALA A 100 1.08 -0.10 18.24
N GLU A 101 -0.02 0.15 18.95
CA GLU A 101 -1.18 -0.75 18.95
C GLU A 101 -1.95 -0.59 17.64
N LEU A 102 -2.39 -1.72 17.08
CA LEU A 102 -3.20 -1.70 15.86
C LEU A 102 -4.64 -1.36 16.21
N THR A 103 -5.24 -0.47 15.42
CA THR A 103 -6.68 -0.20 15.44
C THR A 103 -7.47 -1.42 14.97
N GLU A 104 -8.76 -1.49 15.30
CA GLU A 104 -9.63 -2.58 14.82
C GLU A 104 -9.69 -2.67 13.30
N ILE A 105 -9.68 -1.53 12.60
CA ILE A 105 -9.64 -1.49 11.13
C ILE A 105 -8.32 -2.09 10.61
N GLN A 106 -7.18 -1.73 11.19
CA GLN A 106 -5.88 -2.31 10.79
C GLN A 106 -5.83 -3.81 11.05
N LYS A 107 -6.42 -4.30 12.15
CA LYS A 107 -6.52 -5.74 12.43
C LYS A 107 -7.43 -6.44 11.43
N GLN A 108 -8.53 -5.83 11.03
CA GLN A 108 -9.46 -6.40 10.04
C GLN A 108 -8.83 -6.54 8.66
N ILE A 109 -7.91 -5.62 8.30
CA ILE A 109 -7.16 -5.68 7.04
C ILE A 109 -6.14 -6.83 7.02
N LEU A 110 -5.64 -7.27 8.19
CA LEU A 110 -4.68 -8.38 8.34
C LEU A 110 -5.38 -9.76 8.42
#